data_AF-A0A3D4YMU7-F1
#
_entry.id   AF-A0A3D4YMU7-F1
#
_cell.length_a   1.000
_cell.length_b   1.000
_cell.length_c   1.000
_cell.angle_alpha   90.00
_cell.angle_beta   90.00
_cell.angle_gamma   90.00
#
_symmetry.space_group_name_H-M   'P 1'
#
loop_
_entity.id
_entity.type
_entity.pdbx_description
1 polymer ?
#
loop_
_entity_poly.entity_id
_entity_poly.type
_entity_poly.pdbx_seq_one_letter_code
_entity_poly.pdbx_strand_id
1 'polypeptide(L)'
;IDRHAAAFGNGRAPALDAGAYYRYRRDGEYHAFNPEVWRNLHKAVESGDYADYRQYADIVQSRNPIALRDLLEFVPTDPIPLEEVEPIDKIATRFVTAAMSLGALS
;
A
#
# COMPACT_ATOMS: atom_id res chain seq x y z
N ILE A 1 -15.48 -6.93 -23.32
CA ILE A 1 -16.49 -7.95 -23.71
C ILE A 1 -16.62 -9.08 -22.69
N ASP A 2 -15.58 -9.33 -21.88
CA ASP A 2 -15.56 -10.43 -20.88
C ASP A 2 -16.68 -10.34 -19.84
N ARG A 3 -16.94 -9.15 -19.27
CA ARG A 3 -18.07 -8.95 -18.35
C ARG A 3 -19.42 -9.26 -19.00
N HIS A 4 -19.58 -8.93 -20.28
CA HIS A 4 -20.80 -9.24 -21.03
C HIS A 4 -20.91 -10.75 -21.28
N ALA A 5 -19.83 -11.40 -21.72
CA ALA A 5 -19.80 -12.85 -21.92
C ALA A 5 -20.06 -13.63 -20.62
N ALA A 6 -19.54 -13.17 -19.48
CA ALA A 6 -19.77 -13.78 -18.17
C ALA A 6 -21.24 -13.70 -17.72
N ALA A 7 -21.95 -12.64 -18.09
CA ALA A 7 -23.35 -12.44 -17.71
C ALA A 7 -24.36 -13.05 -18.70
N PHE A 8 -24.03 -13.06 -20.00
CA PHE A 8 -24.94 -13.41 -21.10
C PHE A 8 -24.49 -14.65 -21.91
N GLY A 9 -23.46 -15.38 -21.46
CA GLY A 9 -23.05 -16.65 -22.08
C GLY A 9 -24.14 -17.72 -22.00
N ASN A 10 -24.00 -18.78 -22.81
CA ASN A 10 -24.97 -19.88 -22.86
C ASN A 10 -24.91 -20.69 -21.54
N GLY A 11 -25.78 -20.35 -20.59
CA GLY A 11 -25.88 -21.01 -19.28
C GLY A 11 -26.73 -20.21 -18.29
N ARG A 12 -26.96 -20.77 -17.10
CA ARG A 12 -27.59 -20.02 -16.00
C ARG A 12 -26.62 -18.95 -15.52
N ALA A 13 -27.08 -17.70 -15.45
CA ALA A 13 -26.28 -16.60 -14.90
C ALA A 13 -25.73 -16.98 -13.52
N PRO A 14 -24.41 -16.86 -13.28
CA PRO A 14 -23.81 -17.20 -12.00
C PRO A 14 -24.34 -16.28 -10.89
N ALA A 15 -24.20 -16.70 -9.64
CA ALA A 15 -24.38 -15.79 -8.52
C ALA A 15 -23.42 -14.59 -8.65
N LEU A 16 -23.83 -13.43 -8.14
CA LEU A 16 -22.96 -12.26 -8.12
C LEU A 16 -21.69 -12.58 -7.35
N ASP A 17 -20.56 -12.06 -7.84
CA ASP A 17 -19.33 -12.08 -7.07
C ASP A 17 -19.56 -11.34 -5.74
N ALA A 18 -18.93 -11.86 -4.69
CA ALA A 18 -19.00 -11.26 -3.36
C ALA A 18 -18.47 -9.83 -3.38
N GLY A 19 -17.54 -9.52 -4.31
CA GLY A 19 -16.92 -8.22 -4.50
C GLY A 19 -15.91 -7.89 -3.40
N ALA A 20 -14.98 -6.97 -3.66
CA ALA A 20 -14.01 -6.55 -2.65
C ALA A 20 -13.76 -5.05 -2.64
N TYR A 21 -14.59 -4.27 -3.34
CA TYR A 21 -14.35 -2.85 -3.54
C TYR A 21 -14.24 -2.06 -2.21
N TYR A 22 -15.18 -2.27 -1.29
CA TYR A 22 -15.23 -1.53 -0.02
C TYR A 22 -14.39 -2.14 1.10
N ARG A 23 -14.08 -3.44 1.01
CA ARG A 23 -13.38 -4.16 2.07
C ARG A 23 -12.55 -5.27 1.47
N TYR A 24 -11.31 -5.37 1.96
CA TYR A 24 -10.39 -6.44 1.61
C TYR A 24 -11.05 -7.83 1.73
N ARG A 25 -10.84 -8.64 0.70
CA ARG A 25 -11.07 -10.09 0.69
C ARG A 25 -9.86 -10.78 0.06
N ARG A 26 -9.55 -11.99 0.51
CA ARG A 26 -8.38 -12.76 0.08
C ARG A 26 -8.31 -12.96 -1.43
N ASP A 27 -9.45 -13.29 -2.04
CA ASP A 27 -9.58 -13.59 -3.47
C ASP A 27 -10.22 -12.41 -4.24
N GLY A 28 -10.10 -11.21 -3.69
CA GLY A 28 -10.71 -9.99 -4.21
C GLY A 28 -9.73 -9.04 -4.90
N GLU A 29 -10.20 -7.82 -5.15
CA GLU A 29 -9.35 -6.72 -5.60
C GLU A 29 -8.22 -6.44 -4.60
N TYR A 30 -7.08 -5.98 -5.10
CA TYR A 30 -5.94 -5.63 -4.26
C TYR A 30 -6.21 -4.34 -3.47
N HIS A 31 -5.92 -4.37 -2.17
CA HIS A 31 -6.05 -3.21 -1.28
C HIS A 31 -4.66 -2.75 -0.83
N ALA A 32 -4.43 -1.43 -0.87
CA ALA A 32 -3.18 -0.83 -0.38
C ALA A 32 -2.91 -1.18 1.09
N PHE A 33 -3.98 -1.27 1.89
CA PHE A 33 -3.95 -1.67 3.30
C PHE A 33 -4.54 -3.07 3.46
N ASN A 34 -3.76 -4.08 3.10
CA ASN A 34 -4.13 -5.49 3.27
C ASN A 34 -3.39 -6.12 4.47
N PRO A 35 -3.77 -7.34 4.92
CA PRO A 35 -3.16 -8.02 6.06
C PRO A 35 -1.65 -8.21 6.00
N GLU A 36 -1.09 -8.43 4.83
CA GLU A 36 0.35 -8.60 4.67
C GLU A 36 1.08 -7.27 4.89
N VAL A 37 0.57 -6.18 4.31
CA VAL A 37 1.15 -4.83 4.42
C VAL A 37 1.14 -4.34 5.88
N TRP A 38 -0.01 -4.35 6.56
CA TRP A 38 -0.06 -3.78 7.92
C TRP A 38 0.69 -4.65 8.93
N ARG A 39 0.69 -5.99 8.80
CA ARG A 39 1.44 -6.85 9.73
C ARG A 39 2.94 -6.59 9.66
N ASN A 40 3.50 -6.43 8.45
CA ASN A 40 4.92 -6.11 8.30
C ASN A 40 5.24 -4.70 8.80
N LEU A 41 4.34 -3.72 8.60
CA LEU A 41 4.51 -2.39 9.17
C LEU A 41 4.52 -2.42 10.71
N HIS A 42 3.57 -3.14 11.32
CA HIS A 42 3.52 -3.31 12.78
C HIS A 42 4.78 -3.97 13.30
N LYS A 43 5.24 -5.06 12.66
CA LYS A 43 6.50 -5.73 13.00
C LYS A 43 7.68 -4.76 12.96
N ALA A 44 7.82 -3.97 11.91
CA ALA A 44 8.91 -3.00 11.77
C ALA A 44 8.91 -1.94 12.88
N VAL A 45 7.74 -1.44 13.28
CA VAL A 45 7.62 -0.45 14.36
C VAL A 45 7.84 -1.08 15.74
N GLU A 46 7.39 -2.32 15.95
CA GLU A 46 7.57 -3.04 17.21
C GLU A 46 9.02 -3.51 17.44
N SER A 47 9.70 -3.97 16.39
CA SER A 47 11.09 -4.44 16.48
C SER A 47 12.10 -3.29 16.51
N GLY A 48 11.80 -2.18 15.83
CA GLY A 48 12.74 -1.08 15.60
C GLY A 48 13.88 -1.42 14.64
N ASP A 49 13.86 -2.60 14.01
CA ASP A 49 14.87 -3.03 13.06
C ASP A 49 14.58 -2.46 11.66
N TYR A 50 15.58 -1.79 11.07
CA TYR A 50 15.48 -1.26 9.72
C TYR A 50 15.28 -2.36 8.66
N ALA A 51 15.79 -3.57 8.90
CA ALA A 51 15.58 -4.70 8.00
C ALA A 51 14.09 -5.08 7.89
N ASP A 52 13.36 -5.03 9.00
CA ASP A 52 11.91 -5.27 9.00
C ASP A 52 11.16 -4.15 8.25
N TYR A 53 11.61 -2.90 8.39
CA TYR A 53 11.07 -1.79 7.58
C TYR A 53 11.33 -1.99 6.09
N ARG A 54 12.53 -2.45 5.71
CA ARG A 54 12.87 -2.75 4.31
C ARG A 54 11.96 -3.83 3.73
N GLN A 55 11.67 -4.88 4.51
CA GLN A 55 10.71 -5.91 4.09
C GLN A 55 9.32 -5.32 3.82
N TYR A 56 8.81 -4.47 4.72
CA TYR A 56 7.56 -3.75 4.50
C TYR A 56 7.60 -2.87 3.23
N ALA A 57 8.66 -2.09 3.05
CA ALA A 57 8.82 -1.18 1.93
C ALA A 57 8.86 -1.95 0.59
N ASP A 58 9.58 -3.07 0.54
CA ASP A 58 9.67 -3.91 -0.65
C ASP A 58 8.31 -4.49 -1.06
N ILE A 59 7.50 -4.98 -0.10
CA ILE A 59 6.13 -5.44 -0.36
C ILE A 59 5.27 -4.33 -0.98
N VAL A 60 5.40 -3.09 -0.47
CA VAL A 60 4.65 -1.95 -0.96
C VAL A 60 5.12 -1.51 -2.35
N GLN A 61 6.42 -1.61 -2.64
CA GLN A 61 7.03 -1.13 -3.88
C GLN A 61 6.94 -2.16 -5.02
N SER A 62 6.95 -3.46 -4.73
CA SER A 62 6.94 -4.54 -5.74
C SER A 62 5.54 -4.90 -6.25
N ARG A 63 4.49 -4.25 -5.74
CA ARG A 63 3.10 -4.52 -6.14
C ARG A 63 2.79 -3.98 -7.53
N ASN A 64 1.71 -4.50 -8.13
CA ASN A 64 1.14 -3.90 -9.35
C ASN A 64 0.71 -2.45 -9.08
N PRO A 65 0.83 -1.53 -10.06
CA PRO A 65 0.41 -0.14 -9.89
C PRO A 65 -1.05 -0.01 -9.46
N ILE A 66 -1.29 0.74 -8.37
CA ILE A 66 -2.65 1.03 -7.86
C ILE A 66 -2.91 2.53 -7.71
N ALA A 67 -1.87 3.36 -7.76
CA ALA A 67 -1.94 4.81 -7.73
C ALA A 67 -1.08 5.42 -8.85
N LEU A 68 -1.37 6.67 -9.23
CA LEU A 68 -0.62 7.38 -10.28
C LEU A 68 0.89 7.41 -10.02
N ARG A 69 1.30 7.56 -8.75
CA ARG A 69 2.71 7.56 -8.35
C ARG A 69 3.45 6.25 -8.68
N ASP A 70 2.71 5.14 -8.78
CA ASP A 70 3.30 3.83 -9.08
C ASP A 70 3.66 3.70 -10.57
N LEU A 71 3.20 4.65 -11.41
CA LEU A 71 3.53 4.75 -12.84
C LEU A 71 4.70 5.72 -13.10
N LEU A 72 5.25 6.32 -12.06
CA LEU A 72 6.34 7.29 -12.15
C LEU A 72 7.66 6.65 -11.73
N GLU A 73 8.75 7.05 -12.38
CA GLU A 73 10.11 6.68 -12.00
C GLU A 73 10.95 7.93 -11.75
N PHE A 74 11.96 7.79 -10.89
CA PHE A 74 12.96 8.84 -10.70
C PHE A 74 13.94 8.80 -11.86
N VAL A 75 14.19 9.95 -12.48
CA VAL A 75 15.29 10.09 -13.43
C VAL A 75 16.61 10.06 -12.64
N PRO A 76 17.54 9.14 -12.93
CA PRO A 76 18.81 9.05 -12.22
C PRO A 76 19.63 10.35 -12.33
N THR A 77 20.30 10.73 -11.24
CA THR A 77 21.21 11.89 -11.16
C THR A 77 22.53 11.48 -10.50
N ASP A 78 23.49 12.40 -10.42
CA ASP A 78 24.73 12.18 -9.68
C ASP A 78 24.43 11.93 -8.19
N PRO A 79 24.84 10.79 -7.62
CA PRO A 79 24.60 10.48 -6.21
C PRO A 79 25.53 11.30 -5.31
N ILE A 80 25.02 11.68 -4.14
CA ILE A 80 25.79 12.32 -3.08
C ILE A 80 26.00 11.36 -1.90
N PRO A 81 27.06 11.54 -1.08
CA PRO A 81 27.21 10.83 0.18
C PRO A 81 26.03 11.06 1.14
N LEU A 82 25.71 10.06 1.97
CA LEU A 82 24.55 10.14 2.87
C LEU A 82 24.73 11.23 3.94
N GLU A 83 25.97 11.50 4.34
CA GLU A 83 26.34 12.57 5.28
C GLU A 83 26.06 13.98 4.75
N GLU A 84 25.89 14.15 3.44
CA GLU A 84 25.47 15.41 2.82
C GLU A 84 23.94 15.58 2.80
N VAL A 85 23.18 14.50 3.04
CA VAL A 85 21.72 14.55 3.16
C VAL A 85 21.32 15.22 4.47
N GLU A 86 20.23 15.99 4.42
CA GLU A 86 19.67 16.64 5.60
C GLU A 86 19.40 15.61 6.74
N PRO A 87 19.75 15.94 8.01
CA PRO A 87 19.57 15.00 9.13
C PRO A 87 18.10 14.68 9.40
N ILE A 88 17.86 13.50 9.97
CA ILE A 88 16.52 12.98 10.25
C ILE A 88 15.65 13.93 11.08
N ASP A 89 16.24 14.63 12.07
CA ASP A 89 15.50 15.56 12.92
C ASP A 89 14.88 16.72 12.13
N LYS A 90 15.50 17.14 11.04
CA LYS A 90 14.96 18.18 10.16
C LYS A 90 13.93 17.60 9.19
N ILE A 91 14.19 16.43 8.61
CA ILE A 91 13.23 15.71 7.77
C ILE A 91 11.92 15.47 8.53
N ALA A 92 12.00 15.00 9.76
CA ALA A 92 10.86 14.69 10.62
C ALA A 92 9.94 15.88 10.88
N THR A 93 10.46 17.12 10.87
CA THR A 93 9.65 18.33 11.07
C THR A 93 8.59 18.56 9.98
N ARG A 94 8.75 17.93 8.81
CA ARG A 94 7.80 18.02 7.69
C ARG A 94 6.66 17.01 7.81
N PHE A 95 6.78 16.04 8.72
CA PHE A 95 5.73 15.05 8.98
C PHE A 95 4.77 15.58 10.04
N VAL A 96 3.48 15.41 9.79
CA VAL A 96 2.43 15.74 10.74
C VAL A 96 1.54 14.52 10.93
N THR A 97 1.18 14.22 12.18
CA THR A 97 0.12 13.25 12.45
C THR A 97 -1.22 13.91 12.14
N ALA A 98 -2.00 13.31 11.24
CA ALA A 98 -3.33 13.83 10.92
C ALA A 98 -4.20 13.90 12.19
N ALA A 99 -4.94 14.99 12.36
CA ALA A 99 -5.86 15.15 13.47
C ALA A 99 -6.97 14.10 13.38
N MET A 100 -7.10 13.29 14.42
CA MET A 100 -8.18 12.32 14.60
C MET A 100 -8.99 12.73 15.82
N SER A 101 -10.32 12.71 15.72
CA SER A 101 -11.17 13.23 16.80
C SER A 101 -11.11 12.32 18.03
N LEU A 102 -11.12 12.92 19.23
CA LEU A 102 -11.11 12.23 20.52
C LEU A 102 -12.29 11.26 20.73
N GLY A 103 -13.37 11.38 19.95
CA GLY A 103 -14.50 10.44 19.99
C GLY A 103 -14.42 9.29 18.97
N ALA A 104 -13.52 9.38 17.98
CA ALA A 104 -13.30 8.33 16.99
C ALA A 104 -12.20 7.35 17.40
N LEU A 105 -11.32 7.77 18.30
CA LEU A 105 -10.24 6.98 18.87
C LEU A 105 -10.54 6.66 20.35
N SER A 106 -10.04 5.51 20.81
CA SER A 106 -10.21 5.03 22.19
C SER A 106 -9.19 5.63 23.16
#